data_AF-A0A0K8QHM9-F1
#
_entry.id   AF-A0A0K8QHM9-F1
#
_cell.length_a   1.000
_cell.length_b   1.000
_cell.length_c   1.000
_cell.angle_alpha   90.00
_cell.angle_beta   90.00
_cell.angle_gamma   90.00
#
_symmetry.space_group_name_H-M   'P 1'
#
loop_
_entity.id
_entity.type
_entity.pdbx_description
1 polymer ?
#
loop_
_entity_poly.entity_id
_entity_poly.type
_entity_poly.pdbx_seq_one_letter_code
_entity_poly.pdbx_strand_id
1 'polypeptide(L)'
;MPPLGYQGAPSISLLQLGSALAAISLAPNGAASTATVYVTRDGATFGKGASVGLPNIAPGPLNGLASTYGSDAVIVTSAAQLLKVTADAQFQPLVMSGIPSGMNSLGIQFRDDARGIANTTRTTCAEGKTGCSTLSTRYTTADGGAHWTPAP
;
A
#
# COMPACT_ATOMS: atom_id res chain seq x y z
N MET A 1 -7.75 -29.17 -13.98
CA MET A 1 -7.28 -27.79 -14.21
C MET A 1 -6.88 -27.23 -12.85
N PRO A 2 -5.63 -26.81 -12.62
CA PRO A 2 -5.31 -26.08 -11.39
C PRO A 2 -6.13 -24.78 -11.35
N PRO A 3 -6.56 -24.29 -10.18
CA PRO A 3 -7.26 -23.01 -10.10
C PRO A 3 -6.35 -21.93 -10.69
N LEU A 4 -6.94 -20.96 -11.38
CA LEU A 4 -6.26 -19.78 -11.90
C LEU A 4 -5.76 -18.95 -10.70
N GLY A 5 -4.69 -19.44 -10.07
CA GLY A 5 -3.91 -18.73 -9.08
C GLY A 5 -3.23 -17.56 -9.77
N TYR A 6 -3.38 -16.39 -9.19
CA TYR A 6 -2.92 -15.14 -9.74
C TYR A 6 -1.38 -15.14 -9.86
N GLN A 7 -0.85 -14.82 -11.05
CA GLN A 7 0.59 -14.76 -11.36
C GLN A 7 1.09 -13.33 -11.51
N GLY A 8 0.94 -12.50 -10.47
CA GLY A 8 1.64 -11.22 -10.42
C GLY A 8 3.16 -11.42 -10.34
N ALA A 9 3.96 -10.53 -10.94
CA ALA A 9 5.39 -10.52 -10.67
C ALA A 9 5.63 -10.15 -9.20
N PRO A 10 6.59 -10.80 -8.51
CA PRO A 10 6.96 -10.38 -7.16
C PRO A 10 7.48 -8.94 -7.20
N SER A 11 7.07 -8.11 -6.25
CA SER A 11 7.57 -6.75 -6.10
C SER A 11 8.34 -6.58 -4.80
N ILE A 12 9.32 -5.69 -4.81
CA ILE A 12 10.07 -5.29 -3.62
C ILE A 12 9.99 -3.78 -3.49
N SER A 13 9.54 -3.31 -2.33
CA SER A 13 9.55 -1.88 -1.96
C SER A 13 10.57 -1.66 -0.85
N LEU A 14 11.44 -0.66 -1.04
CA LEU A 14 12.35 -0.20 0.00
C LEU A 14 11.72 0.95 0.78
N LEU A 15 11.86 0.90 2.10
CA LEU A 15 11.26 1.79 3.06
C LEU A 15 12.31 2.28 4.04
N GLN A 16 12.27 3.57 4.34
CA GLN A 16 13.00 4.12 5.46
C GLN A 16 12.13 4.03 6.72
N LEU A 17 12.66 3.36 7.73
CA LEU A 17 12.18 3.37 9.11
C LEU A 17 13.08 4.33 9.90
N GLY A 18 12.70 4.71 11.11
CA GLY A 18 13.41 5.72 11.90
C GLY A 18 14.94 5.52 11.95
N SER A 19 15.40 4.34 12.35
CA SER A 19 16.84 4.00 12.40
C SER A 19 17.19 2.74 11.58
N ALA A 20 16.35 2.36 10.64
CA ALA A 20 16.49 1.11 9.88
C ALA A 20 15.96 1.27 8.45
N LEU A 21 16.30 0.32 7.58
CA LEU A 21 15.68 0.17 6.27
C LEU A 21 14.89 -1.12 6.24
N ALA A 22 13.69 -1.07 5.67
CA ALA A 22 12.86 -2.24 5.42
C ALA A 22 12.72 -2.49 3.92
N ALA A 23 12.90 -3.73 3.50
CA ALA A 23 12.50 -4.22 2.19
C ALA A 23 11.24 -5.07 2.37
N ILE A 24 10.17 -4.76 1.66
CA ILE A 24 8.97 -5.59 1.66
C ILE A 24 8.87 -6.31 0.34
N SER A 25 8.92 -7.64 0.42
CA SER A 25 8.61 -8.51 -0.70
C SER A 25 7.13 -8.85 -0.71
N LEU A 26 6.47 -8.61 -1.82
CA LEU A 26 5.12 -9.08 -2.12
C LEU A 26 5.23 -10.20 -3.15
N ALA A 27 4.81 -11.40 -2.78
CA ALA A 27 4.84 -12.57 -3.65
C ALA A 27 3.44 -13.21 -3.77
N PRO A 28 3.02 -13.67 -4.95
CA PRO A 28 1.80 -14.46 -5.09
C PRO A 28 1.89 -15.77 -4.30
N ASN A 29 0.76 -16.22 -3.77
CA ASN A 29 0.59 -17.50 -3.09
C ASN A 29 -0.75 -18.12 -3.49
N GLY A 30 -0.77 -18.81 -4.63
CA GLY A 30 -2.00 -19.38 -5.21
C GLY A 30 -3.00 -18.29 -5.61
N ALA A 31 -4.19 -18.28 -4.99
CA ALA A 31 -5.19 -17.23 -5.19
C ALA A 31 -5.00 -16.02 -4.25
N ALA A 32 -3.96 -16.02 -3.42
CA ALA A 32 -3.67 -14.99 -2.42
C ALA A 32 -2.29 -14.36 -2.70
N SER A 33 -1.88 -13.43 -1.84
CA SER A 33 -0.52 -12.86 -1.83
C SER A 33 0.09 -12.98 -0.43
N THR A 34 1.41 -12.97 -0.35
CA THR A 34 2.15 -12.92 0.93
C THR A 34 3.05 -11.69 0.91
N ALA A 35 2.93 -10.84 1.93
CA ALA A 35 3.92 -9.81 2.21
C ALA A 35 4.92 -10.34 3.23
N THR A 36 6.20 -10.12 3.00
CA THR A 36 7.28 -10.42 3.94
C THR A 36 8.16 -9.20 4.09
N VAL A 37 8.39 -8.77 5.34
CA VAL A 37 9.33 -7.68 5.62
C VAL A 37 10.70 -8.26 5.92
N TYR A 38 11.71 -7.60 5.39
CA TYR A 38 13.10 -7.79 5.74
C TYR A 38 13.65 -6.46 6.25
N VAL A 39 14.39 -6.47 7.35
CA VAL A 39 14.91 -5.23 7.98
C VAL A 39 16.43 -5.30 8.08
N THR A 40 17.08 -4.18 7.80
CA THR A 40 18.50 -3.96 8.05
C THR A 40 18.69 -2.69 8.90
N ARG A 41 19.62 -2.75 9.86
CA ARG A 41 20.07 -1.59 10.64
C ARG A 41 21.46 -1.12 10.25
N ASP A 42 22.24 -2.01 9.63
CA ASP A 42 23.62 -1.76 9.18
C ASP A 42 23.69 -1.41 7.69
N GLY A 43 22.60 -1.56 6.94
CA GLY A 43 22.53 -1.36 5.51
C GLY A 43 23.18 -2.48 4.68
N ALA A 44 23.77 -3.49 5.33
CA ALA A 44 24.52 -4.56 4.68
C ALA A 44 23.72 -5.86 4.61
N THR A 45 23.04 -6.23 5.71
CA THR A 45 22.31 -7.50 5.78
C THR A 45 20.86 -7.28 6.17
N PHE A 46 19.97 -7.81 5.34
CA PHE A 46 18.54 -7.82 5.60
C PHE A 46 18.15 -9.10 6.35
N GLY A 47 17.73 -8.95 7.61
CA GLY A 47 17.15 -10.01 8.40
C GLY A 47 15.67 -10.19 8.08
N LYS A 48 15.19 -11.43 7.95
CA LYS A 48 13.78 -11.71 7.73
C LYS A 48 12.97 -11.40 9.00
N GLY A 49 11.95 -10.56 8.86
CA GLY A 49 10.98 -10.26 9.91
C GLY A 49 9.68 -11.05 9.74
N ALA A 50 8.55 -10.41 10.02
CA ALA A 50 7.23 -11.02 9.89
C ALA A 50 6.83 -11.29 8.43
N SER A 51 5.90 -12.24 8.26
CA SER A 51 5.17 -12.46 7.00
C SER A 51 3.67 -12.40 7.31
N VAL A 52 2.88 -11.84 6.38
CA VAL A 52 1.43 -11.78 6.49
C VAL A 52 0.77 -12.23 5.20
N GLY A 53 -0.27 -13.06 5.32
CA GLY A 53 -1.11 -13.45 4.20
C GLY A 53 -2.09 -12.33 3.86
N LEU A 54 -2.24 -12.06 2.57
CA LEU A 54 -3.12 -11.03 2.04
C LEU A 54 -4.14 -11.66 1.10
N PRO A 55 -5.37 -11.13 1.04
CA PRO A 55 -6.35 -11.56 0.04
C PRO A 55 -5.80 -11.36 -1.38
N ASN A 56 -6.51 -11.84 -2.41
CA ASN A 56 -6.08 -11.66 -3.79
C ASN A 56 -5.98 -10.16 -4.13
N ILE A 57 -4.79 -9.61 -4.04
CA ILE A 57 -4.54 -8.22 -4.42
C ILE A 57 -4.30 -8.25 -5.92
N ALA A 58 -5.25 -7.74 -6.69
CA ALA A 58 -5.06 -7.51 -8.13
C ALA A 58 -3.76 -6.72 -8.37
N PRO A 59 -3.00 -6.99 -9.45
CA PRO A 59 -1.85 -6.18 -9.80
C PRO A 59 -2.37 -4.79 -10.10
N GLY A 60 -1.93 -3.83 -9.31
CA GLY A 60 -2.12 -2.44 -9.63
C GLY A 60 -0.80 -1.72 -9.43
N PRO A 61 -0.60 -0.58 -10.12
CA PRO A 61 0.49 0.36 -9.82
C PRO A 61 0.45 0.89 -8.37
N LEU A 62 -0.61 0.54 -7.62
CA LEU A 62 -0.79 0.85 -6.21
C LEU A 62 0.04 -0.04 -5.28
N ASN A 63 0.45 -1.23 -5.73
CA ASN A 63 1.13 -2.20 -4.87
C ASN A 63 2.57 -1.75 -4.66
N GLY A 64 2.94 -1.48 -3.41
CA GLY A 64 4.31 -1.12 -3.05
C GLY A 64 4.59 0.38 -3.03
N LEU A 65 3.56 1.23 -3.04
CA LEU A 65 3.72 2.63 -2.68
C LEU A 65 4.01 2.75 -1.19
N ALA A 66 5.19 3.28 -0.93
CA ALA A 66 5.84 3.42 0.35
C ALA A 66 5.62 4.83 0.91
N SER A 67 5.27 4.95 2.19
CA SER A 67 5.33 6.24 2.87
C SER A 67 5.84 6.12 4.29
N THR A 68 6.48 7.18 4.78
CA THR A 68 7.01 7.29 6.14
C THR A 68 5.90 7.69 7.10
N TYR A 69 5.69 6.92 8.15
CA TYR A 69 4.63 7.07 9.14
C TYR A 69 5.28 7.27 10.52
N GLY A 70 5.62 8.51 10.87
CA GLY A 70 6.44 8.77 12.06
C GLY A 70 7.79 8.04 11.98
N SER A 71 8.08 7.15 12.95
CA SER A 71 9.26 6.27 12.95
C SER A 71 9.08 4.97 12.16
N ASP A 72 7.85 4.69 11.72
CA ASP A 72 7.47 3.49 10.98
C ASP A 72 7.32 3.82 9.48
N ALA A 73 6.91 2.82 8.69
CA ALA A 73 6.52 3.01 7.30
C ALA A 73 5.19 2.33 7.01
N VAL A 74 4.57 2.66 5.90
CA VAL A 74 3.36 2.03 5.39
C VAL A 74 3.52 1.62 3.94
N ILE A 75 2.87 0.52 3.57
CA ILE A 75 2.65 0.16 2.18
C ILE A 75 1.18 0.09 1.84
N VAL A 76 0.86 0.54 0.63
CA VAL A 76 -0.44 0.35 0.01
C VAL A 76 -0.49 -1.05 -0.59
N THR A 77 -1.42 -1.87 -0.10
CA THR A 77 -1.70 -3.19 -0.65
C THR A 77 -3.00 -3.21 -1.43
N SER A 78 -3.88 -2.24 -1.25
CA SER A 78 -5.03 -1.99 -2.13
C SER A 78 -5.59 -0.60 -1.87
N ALA A 79 -6.58 -0.15 -2.65
CA ALA A 79 -7.29 1.09 -2.36
C ALA A 79 -8.06 1.10 -1.02
N ALA A 80 -8.23 -0.06 -0.37
CA ALA A 80 -8.95 -0.19 0.90
C ALA A 80 -8.06 -0.65 2.07
N GLN A 81 -6.80 -1.02 1.83
CA GLN A 81 -5.93 -1.58 2.85
C GLN A 81 -4.50 -1.01 2.77
N LEU A 82 -4.03 -0.58 3.94
CA LEU A 82 -2.63 -0.27 4.22
C LEU A 82 -2.05 -1.34 5.13
N LEU A 83 -0.75 -1.59 5.02
CA LEU A 83 0.01 -2.30 6.03
C LEU A 83 1.05 -1.36 6.61
N LYS A 84 0.97 -1.10 7.91
CA LYS A 84 2.05 -0.45 8.64
C LYS A 84 3.14 -1.47 8.92
N VAL A 85 4.37 -1.10 8.61
CA VAL A 85 5.59 -1.83 8.91
C VAL A 85 6.30 -1.10 10.02
N THR A 86 6.27 -1.74 11.18
CA THR A 86 6.87 -1.20 12.40
C THR A 86 8.38 -1.35 12.40
N ALA A 87 9.07 -0.53 13.19
CA ALA A 87 10.51 -0.62 13.42
C ALA A 87 10.98 -2.02 13.89
N ASP A 88 10.10 -2.80 14.53
CA ASP A 88 10.36 -4.17 15.00
C ASP A 88 10.05 -5.26 13.96
N ALA A 89 9.98 -4.87 12.68
CA ALA A 89 9.73 -5.76 11.55
C ALA A 89 8.39 -6.54 11.65
N GLN A 90 7.37 -5.92 12.25
CA GLN A 90 6.00 -6.46 12.30
C GLN A 90 5.07 -5.72 11.34
N PHE A 91 4.06 -6.43 10.84
CA PHE A 91 2.96 -5.87 10.07
C PHE A 91 1.76 -5.56 10.97
N GLN A 92 1.17 -4.39 10.78
CA GLN A 92 -0.12 -4.02 11.36
C GLN A 92 -1.07 -3.60 10.23
N PRO A 93 -2.13 -4.37 9.95
CA PRO A 93 -3.09 -4.01 8.93
C PRO A 93 -3.91 -2.80 9.38
N LEU A 94 -4.13 -1.87 8.46
CA LEU A 94 -4.97 -0.71 8.65
C LEU A 94 -6.02 -0.68 7.53
N VAL A 95 -7.28 -0.75 7.93
CA VAL A 95 -8.42 -0.63 7.00
C VAL A 95 -8.65 0.86 6.75
N MET A 96 -8.66 1.25 5.48
CA MET A 96 -8.96 2.63 5.11
C MET A 96 -10.46 2.79 4.85
N SER A 97 -11.01 3.91 5.30
CA SER A 97 -12.37 4.35 4.97
C SER A 97 -12.37 5.75 4.38
N GLY A 98 -13.43 6.09 3.65
CA GLY A 98 -13.63 7.41 3.05
C GLY A 98 -13.04 7.62 1.65
N ILE A 99 -12.02 6.84 1.26
CA ILE A 99 -11.57 6.77 -0.14
C ILE A 99 -12.49 5.82 -0.93
N PRO A 100 -13.13 6.26 -2.02
CA PRO A 100 -13.97 5.40 -2.85
C PRO A 100 -13.19 4.24 -3.46
N SER A 101 -13.86 3.11 -3.69
CA SER A 101 -13.32 2.01 -4.47
C SER A 101 -13.29 2.35 -5.98
N GLY A 102 -12.53 1.56 -6.75
CA GLY A 102 -12.45 1.72 -8.21
C GLY A 102 -11.54 2.83 -8.70
N MET A 103 -10.59 3.28 -7.86
CA MET A 103 -9.54 4.21 -8.27
C MET A 103 -8.48 3.49 -9.11
N ASN A 104 -7.95 4.19 -10.11
CA ASN A 104 -6.88 3.70 -10.99
C ASN A 104 -5.49 3.99 -10.38
N SER A 105 -5.37 5.08 -9.61
CA SER A 105 -4.16 5.43 -8.86
C SER A 105 -4.51 5.98 -7.46
N LEU A 106 -3.59 5.79 -6.52
CA LEU A 106 -3.67 6.21 -5.12
C LEU A 106 -2.23 6.40 -4.65
N GLY A 107 -1.82 7.66 -4.44
CA GLY A 107 -0.55 8.02 -3.82
C GLY A 107 -0.80 8.54 -2.42
N ILE A 108 -0.14 7.93 -1.41
CA ILE A 108 -0.31 8.29 -0.01
C ILE A 108 1.01 8.83 0.54
N GLN A 109 0.91 9.89 1.33
CA GLN A 109 2.02 10.45 2.10
C GLN A 109 1.59 10.75 3.53
N PHE A 110 2.35 10.28 4.51
CA PHE A 110 2.15 10.63 5.91
C PHE A 110 3.17 11.69 6.33
N ARG A 111 2.71 12.62 7.17
CA ARG A 111 3.57 13.63 7.82
C ARG A 111 4.03 13.14 9.18
N ASP A 112 3.12 12.49 9.90
CA ASP A 112 3.34 11.88 11.21
C ASP A 112 2.39 10.69 11.39
N ASP A 113 2.28 10.16 12.61
CA ASP A 113 1.45 9.02 12.96
C ASP A 113 -0.06 9.33 12.97
N ALA A 114 -0.48 10.59 12.93
CA ALA A 114 -1.88 10.97 12.86
C ALA A 114 -2.26 11.51 11.48
N ARG A 115 -1.38 12.29 10.85
CA ARG A 115 -1.72 13.15 9.72
C ARG A 115 -1.10 12.67 8.42
N GLY A 116 -1.93 12.60 7.39
CA GLY A 116 -1.52 12.20 6.05
C GLY A 116 -2.37 12.83 4.96
N ILE A 117 -1.87 12.72 3.74
CA ILE A 117 -2.54 13.10 2.50
C ILE A 117 -2.61 11.89 1.56
N ALA A 118 -3.71 11.77 0.83
CA ALA A 118 -3.87 10.80 -0.24
C ALA A 118 -4.32 11.53 -1.50
N ASN A 119 -3.64 11.31 -2.62
CA ASN A 119 -4.07 11.77 -3.93
C ASN A 119 -4.53 10.57 -4.73
N THR A 120 -5.72 10.68 -5.29
CA THR A 120 -6.37 9.57 -5.98
C THR A 120 -6.74 10.01 -7.38
N THR A 121 -6.69 9.09 -8.34
CA THR A 121 -7.16 9.35 -9.70
C THR A 121 -8.09 8.23 -10.14
N ARG A 122 -9.25 8.60 -10.67
CA ARG A 122 -10.22 7.70 -11.29
C ARG A 122 -10.43 8.11 -12.73
N THR A 123 -10.39 7.15 -13.63
CA THR A 123 -10.70 7.35 -15.04
C THR A 123 -11.97 6.56 -15.37
N THR A 124 -12.99 7.27 -15.85
CA THR A 124 -14.26 6.69 -16.31
C THR A 124 -14.44 6.97 -17.79
N CYS A 125 -14.74 5.94 -18.58
CA CYS A 125 -14.98 6.08 -20.02
C CYS A 125 -16.45 5.77 -20.34
N ALA A 126 -17.04 6.47 -21.31
CA ALA A 126 -18.35 6.10 -21.83
C ALA A 126 -18.30 4.70 -22.48
N GLU A 127 -19.45 4.03 -22.62
CA GLU A 127 -19.56 2.62 -23.07
C GLU A 127 -18.99 2.32 -24.48
N GLY A 128 -18.45 3.32 -25.19
CA GLY A 128 -17.69 3.17 -26.44
C GLY A 128 -16.17 3.29 -26.31
N LYS A 129 -15.60 3.37 -25.08
CA LYS A 129 -14.19 3.65 -24.76
C LYS A 129 -13.66 5.01 -25.27
N THR A 130 -14.51 5.83 -25.86
CA THR A 130 -14.24 7.22 -26.23
C THR A 130 -14.78 8.16 -25.14
N GLY A 131 -14.22 9.37 -25.01
CA GLY A 131 -14.70 10.37 -24.04
C GLY A 131 -14.42 10.02 -22.57
N CYS A 132 -13.21 9.53 -22.27
CA CYS A 132 -12.82 9.26 -20.89
C CYS A 132 -12.67 10.57 -20.08
N SER A 133 -13.30 10.63 -18.91
CA SER A 133 -13.07 11.67 -17.91
C SER A 133 -12.13 11.16 -16.84
N THR A 134 -11.22 12.02 -16.39
CA THR A 134 -10.31 11.73 -15.29
C THR A 134 -10.63 12.68 -14.14
N LEU A 135 -10.94 12.12 -12.98
CA LEU A 135 -11.17 12.85 -11.75
C LEU A 135 -10.02 12.58 -10.79
N SER A 136 -9.37 13.65 -10.35
CA SER A 136 -8.38 13.59 -9.27
C SER A 136 -8.97 14.20 -8.02
N THR A 137 -8.88 13.48 -6.91
CA THR A 137 -9.38 13.94 -5.60
C THR A 137 -8.28 13.77 -4.56
N ARG A 138 -8.10 14.81 -3.74
CA ARG A 138 -7.19 14.80 -2.60
C ARG A 138 -7.99 14.52 -1.34
N TYR A 139 -7.42 13.71 -0.45
CA TYR A 139 -7.96 13.40 0.87
C TYR A 139 -6.92 13.71 1.93
N THR A 140 -7.39 13.91 3.15
CA THR A 140 -6.59 14.08 4.37
C THR A 140 -7.07 13.10 5.43
N THR A 141 -6.17 12.73 6.34
CA THR A 141 -6.48 11.96 7.54
C THR A 141 -5.88 12.65 8.75
N ALA A 142 -6.49 12.44 9.91
CA ALA A 142 -6.02 12.90 11.21
C ALA A 142 -5.95 11.77 12.26
N ASP A 143 -6.14 10.51 11.83
CA ASP A 143 -6.19 9.33 12.69
C ASP A 143 -5.28 8.19 12.20
N GLY A 144 -4.21 8.56 11.50
CA GLY A 144 -3.23 7.60 11.04
C GLY A 144 -3.64 6.85 9.78
N GLY A 145 -4.63 7.35 9.04
CA GLY A 145 -5.06 6.79 7.76
C GLY A 145 -6.17 5.74 7.89
N ALA A 146 -6.80 5.62 9.06
CA ALA A 146 -7.99 4.79 9.23
C ALA A 146 -9.22 5.45 8.55
N HIS A 147 -9.35 6.77 8.68
CA HIS A 147 -10.41 7.55 8.04
C HIS A 147 -9.83 8.69 7.21
N TRP A 148 -10.33 8.81 5.98
CA TRP A 148 -9.92 9.82 5.01
C TRP A 148 -11.10 10.72 4.63
N THR A 149 -10.89 12.03 4.65
CA THR A 149 -11.89 13.02 4.26
C THR A 149 -11.40 13.82 3.05
N PRO A 150 -12.26 14.16 2.07
CA PRO A 150 -11.89 15.04 0.98
C PRO A 150 -11.24 16.33 1.51
N ALA A 151 -10.08 16.67 0.97
CA ALA A 151 -9.44 17.94 1.26
C ALA A 151 -10.17 19.06 0.50
N PRO A 152 -10.35 20.24 1.11
CA PRO A 152 -10.87 21.42 0.42
C PRO A 152 -9.95 21.90 -0.70
#